data_AF-A0A090T939-F1
#
_entry.id   AF-A0A090T939-F1
#
_cell.length_a   1.000
_cell.length_b   1.000
_cell.length_c   1.000
_cell.angle_alpha   90.00
_cell.angle_beta   90.00
_cell.angle_gamma   90.00
#
_symmetry.space_group_name_H-M   'P 1'
#
loop_
_entity.id
_entity.type
_entity.pdbx_description
1 polymer ?
#
loop_
_entity_poly.entity_id
_entity_poly.type
_entity_poly.pdbx_seq_one_letter_code
_entity_poly.pdbx_strand_id
1 'polypeptide(L)'
;MALAVDLSQSGSKPKSDHDGDICDISASSAIDSLQDTAKLIDRKSLDRICALLHDASFIGCVGVGASSIVGRYLAYRLIRIGKKPLCMRIRTSPR
;
A
#
# COMPACT_ATOMS: atom_id res chain seq x y z
N MET A 1 11.91 -3.73 -10.16
CA MET A 1 12.13 -5.15 -10.52
C MET A 1 13.12 -5.83 -9.56
N ALA A 2 14.25 -5.22 -9.19
CA ALA A 2 15.22 -5.82 -8.26
C ALA A 2 14.63 -6.19 -6.88
N LEU A 3 13.85 -5.30 -6.26
CA LEU A 3 13.26 -5.57 -4.92
C LEU A 3 12.20 -6.69 -4.93
N ALA A 4 11.48 -6.85 -6.05
CA ALA A 4 10.45 -7.87 -6.19
C ALA A 4 11.04 -9.28 -6.31
N VAL A 5 12.25 -9.38 -6.88
CA VAL A 5 12.99 -10.64 -6.97
C VAL A 5 13.59 -10.99 -5.60
N ASP A 6 14.13 -10.01 -4.87
CA ASP A 6 14.66 -10.22 -3.51
C ASP A 6 13.60 -10.72 -2.52
N LEU A 7 12.38 -10.18 -2.59
CA LEU A 7 11.26 -10.66 -1.76
C LEU A 7 10.82 -12.09 -2.13
N SER A 8 10.99 -12.51 -3.38
CA SER A 8 10.65 -13.88 -3.80
C SER A 8 11.64 -14.93 -3.31
N GLN A 9 12.90 -14.54 -3.07
CA GLN A 9 13.97 -15.45 -2.64
C GLN A 9 14.10 -15.56 -1.12
N SER A 10 13.65 -14.56 -0.36
CA SER A 10 13.76 -14.51 1.11
C SER A 10 12.51 -15.00 1.86
N GLY A 11 11.50 -15.50 1.15
CA GLY A 11 10.17 -15.80 1.69
C GLY A 11 9.82 -17.26 1.98
N SER A 12 10.77 -18.20 2.05
CA SER A 12 10.47 -19.55 2.55
C SER A 12 10.40 -19.56 4.08
N LYS A 13 9.40 -18.89 4.66
CA LYS A 13 8.98 -19.19 6.02
C LYS A 13 8.34 -20.60 6.02
N PRO A 14 8.62 -21.44 7.03
CA PRO A 14 8.02 -22.77 7.11
C PRO A 14 6.50 -22.60 7.15
N LYS A 15 5.79 -23.44 6.40
CA LYS A 15 4.35 -23.64 6.57
C LYS A 15 4.15 -24.10 8.01
N SER A 16 3.75 -23.19 8.88
CA SER A 16 3.12 -23.57 10.13
C SER A 16 1.80 -24.22 9.78
N ASP A 17 1.66 -25.50 10.11
CA ASP A 17 0.37 -26.15 10.25
C ASP A 17 -0.42 -25.35 11.30
N HIS A 18 -1.25 -24.44 10.83
CA HIS A 18 -2.18 -23.71 11.67
C HIS A 18 -3.56 -24.36 11.52
N ASP A 19 -3.86 -25.24 12.47
CA ASP A 19 -5.19 -25.77 12.74
C ASP A 19 -6.03 -24.65 13.38
N GLY A 20 -6.68 -23.83 12.55
CA GLY A 20 -7.50 -22.69 12.98
C GLY A 20 -8.31 -22.10 11.82
N ASP A 21 -9.38 -21.36 12.12
CA ASP A 21 -10.24 -20.74 11.10
C ASP A 21 -9.40 -19.78 10.21
N ILE A 22 -9.56 -19.91 8.90
CA ILE A 22 -8.91 -19.08 7.87
C ILE A 22 -9.25 -17.60 8.09
N CYS A 23 -10.45 -17.31 8.61
CA CYS A 23 -10.86 -15.95 8.95
C CYS A 23 -10.00 -15.37 10.09
N ASP A 24 -9.79 -16.13 11.16
CA ASP A 24 -9.00 -15.71 12.31
C ASP A 24 -7.52 -15.54 11.96
N ILE A 25 -6.97 -16.46 11.15
CA ILE A 25 -5.59 -16.39 10.67
C ILE A 25 -5.40 -15.15 9.78
N SER A 26 -6.35 -14.87 8.89
CA SER A 26 -6.29 -13.70 8.00
C SER A 26 -6.40 -12.39 8.79
N ALA A 27 -7.28 -12.34 9.79
CA ALA A 27 -7.44 -11.18 10.66
C ALA A 27 -6.18 -10.93 11.49
N SER A 28 -5.62 -11.98 12.12
CA SER A 28 -4.38 -11.90 12.89
C SER A 28 -3.21 -11.41 12.02
N SER A 29 -3.06 -11.97 10.82
CA SER A 29 -2.01 -11.56 9.87
C SER A 29 -2.12 -10.09 9.46
N ALA A 30 -3.36 -9.58 9.29
CA ALA A 30 -3.59 -8.19 8.96
C ALA A 30 -3.27 -7.25 10.14
N ILE A 31 -3.59 -7.66 11.38
CA ILE A 31 -3.26 -6.90 12.59
C ILE A 31 -1.75 -6.78 12.74
N ASP A 32 -1.02 -7.89 12.63
CA ASP A 32 0.45 -7.91 12.72
C ASP A 32 1.08 -7.01 11.65
N SER A 33 0.59 -7.09 10.41
CA SER A 33 1.07 -6.25 9.30
C SER A 33 0.84 -4.77 9.55
N LEU A 34 -0.27 -4.39 10.17
CA LEU A 34 -0.56 -2.98 10.54
C LEU A 34 0.36 -2.51 11.66
N GLN A 35 0.61 -3.34 12.67
CA GLN A 35 1.52 -2.99 13.77
C GLN A 35 2.96 -2.84 13.30
N ASP A 36 3.42 -3.73 12.43
CA ASP A 36 4.76 -3.65 11.85
C ASP A 36 4.90 -2.42 10.95
N THR A 37 3.88 -2.12 10.15
CA THR A 37 3.84 -0.89 9.35
C THR A 37 3.96 0.36 10.25
N ALA A 38 3.29 0.39 11.40
CA ALA A 38 3.38 1.51 12.34
C ALA A 38 4.79 1.70 12.92
N LYS A 39 5.56 0.61 13.09
CA LYS A 39 6.96 0.66 13.56
C LYS A 39 7.95 1.03 12.46
N LEU A 40 7.70 0.59 11.23
CA LEU A 40 8.60 0.79 10.09
C LEU A 40 8.44 2.14 9.38
N ILE A 41 7.31 2.82 9.56
CA ILE A 41 7.10 4.16 8.98
C ILE A 41 8.07 5.17 9.62
N ASP A 42 8.89 5.78 8.78
CA ASP A 42 9.72 6.92 9.18
C ASP A 42 8.88 8.19 9.36
N ARG A 43 8.91 8.74 10.57
CA ARG A 43 8.20 9.96 10.98
C ARG A 43 8.71 11.19 10.20
N LYS A 44 10.02 11.28 9.93
CA LYS A 44 10.61 12.45 9.24
C LYS A 44 10.14 12.52 7.79
N SER A 45 10.10 11.38 7.11
CA SER A 45 9.55 11.27 5.76
C SER A 45 8.07 11.64 5.70
N LEU A 46 7.29 11.25 6.73
CA LEU A 46 5.86 11.56 6.80
C LEU A 46 5.60 13.07 6.88
N ASP A 47 6.34 13.80 7.72
CA ASP A 47 6.21 15.26 7.84
C ASP A 47 6.55 15.96 6.52
N ARG A 48 7.62 15.52 5.85
CA ARG A 48 7.99 16.04 4.53
C ARG A 48 6.90 15.80 3.49
N ILE A 49 6.33 14.59 3.47
CA ILE A 49 5.24 14.25 2.54
C ILE A 49 4.01 15.12 2.83
N CYS A 50 3.69 15.38 4.10
CA CYS A 50 2.58 16.23 4.48
C CYS A 50 2.75 17.67 3.95
N ALA A 51 3.94 18.25 4.10
CA ALA A 51 4.26 19.58 3.55
C ALA A 51 4.13 19.61 2.02
N LEU A 52 4.72 18.63 1.33
CA LEU A 52 4.62 18.52 -0.13
C LEU A 52 3.17 18.34 -0.60
N LEU A 53 2.36 17.58 0.14
CA LEU A 53 0.95 17.36 -0.16
C LEU A 53 0.12 18.65 0.02
N HIS A 54 0.48 19.45 1.03
CA HIS A 54 -0.14 20.74 1.27
C HIS A 54 0.15 21.73 0.14
N ASP A 55 1.39 21.79 -0.33
CA ASP A 55 1.80 22.72 -1.40
C ASP A 55 1.41 22.23 -2.80
N ALA A 56 1.18 20.92 -2.96
CA ALA A 56 0.79 20.36 -4.25
C ALA A 56 -0.57 20.90 -4.72
N SER A 57 -0.56 21.45 -5.95
CA SER A 57 -1.76 21.87 -6.67
C SER A 57 -2.48 20.68 -7.33
N PHE A 58 -1.74 19.64 -7.68
CA PHE A 58 -2.25 18.45 -8.36
C PHE A 58 -1.48 17.21 -7.92
N ILE A 59 -2.19 16.09 -7.74
CA ILE A 59 -1.59 14.84 -7.25
C ILE A 59 -1.95 13.72 -8.22
N GLY A 60 -0.94 13.18 -8.90
CA GLY A 60 -1.08 12.02 -9.78
C GLY A 60 -0.83 10.71 -9.02
N CYS A 61 -1.83 9.82 -8.97
CA CYS A 61 -1.68 8.48 -8.41
C CYS A 61 -1.62 7.44 -9.55
N VAL A 62 -0.59 6.60 -9.54
CA VAL A 62 -0.38 5.55 -10.56
C VAL A 62 -0.26 4.19 -9.87
N GLY A 63 -0.98 3.20 -10.38
CA GLY A 63 -0.91 1.83 -9.88
C GLY A 63 -1.52 0.80 -10.83
N VAL A 64 -1.00 -0.42 -10.77
CA VAL A 64 -1.48 -1.61 -11.50
C VAL A 64 -2.03 -2.65 -10.52
N GLY A 65 -2.92 -3.53 -10.98
CA GLY A 65 -3.44 -4.63 -10.16
C GLY A 65 -4.03 -4.20 -8.81
N ALA A 66 -3.61 -4.87 -7.73
CA ALA A 66 -4.03 -4.57 -6.35
C ALA A 66 -3.59 -3.16 -5.90
N SER A 67 -2.42 -2.68 -6.32
CA SER A 67 -1.93 -1.34 -5.97
C SER A 67 -2.81 -0.21 -6.52
N SER A 68 -3.60 -0.49 -7.58
CA SER A 68 -4.59 0.47 -8.08
C SER A 68 -5.74 0.73 -7.09
N ILE A 69 -6.02 -0.22 -6.19
CA ILE A 69 -7.03 -0.06 -5.12
C ILE A 69 -6.53 0.95 -4.09
N VAL A 70 -5.26 0.85 -3.68
CA VAL A 70 -4.63 1.79 -2.75
C VAL A 70 -4.54 3.19 -3.36
N GLY A 71 -4.16 3.30 -4.65
CA GLY A 71 -4.13 4.58 -5.36
C GLY A 71 -5.52 5.25 -5.43
N ARG A 72 -6.58 4.47 -5.64
CA ARG A 72 -7.96 4.96 -5.59
C ARG A 72 -8.37 5.40 -4.19
N TYR A 73 -7.98 4.65 -3.15
CA TYR A 73 -8.27 5.01 -1.77
C TYR A 73 -7.57 6.31 -1.37
N LEU A 74 -6.31 6.50 -1.79
CA LEU A 74 -5.58 7.76 -1.59
C LEU A 74 -6.29 8.92 -2.31
N ALA A 75 -6.62 8.77 -3.60
CA ALA A 75 -7.33 9.79 -4.35
C ALA A 75 -8.68 10.14 -3.70
N TYR A 76 -9.43 9.14 -3.23
CA TYR A 76 -10.69 9.36 -2.50
C TYR A 76 -10.49 10.22 -1.24
N ARG A 77 -9.48 9.91 -0.41
CA ARG A 77 -9.15 10.69 0.79
C ARG A 77 -8.70 12.12 0.46
N LEU A 78 -7.96 12.29 -0.64
CA LEU A 78 -7.50 13.61 -1.10
C LEU A 78 -8.65 14.50 -1.62
N ILE A 79 -9.65 13.91 -2.29
CA ILE A 79 -10.86 14.66 -2.71
C ILE A 79 -11.61 15.20 -1.49
N ARG A 80 -11.68 14.41 -0.41
CA ARG A 80 -12.40 14.79 0.82
C ARG A 80 -11.78 15.97 1.56
N ILE A 81 -10.48 16.21 1.39
CA ILE A 81 -9.78 17.40 1.92
C ILE A 81 -9.75 18.58 0.93
N GLY A 82 -10.48 18.48 -0.20
CA GLY A 82 -10.59 19.53 -1.20
C GLY A 82 -9.44 19.60 -2.21
N LYS A 83 -8.54 18.61 -2.24
CA LYS A 83 -7.47 18.51 -3.23
C LYS A 83 -7.98 17.87 -4.52
N LYS A 84 -7.28 18.11 -5.64
CA LYS A 84 -7.61 17.60 -6.98
C LYS A 84 -6.67 16.45 -7.38
N PRO A 85 -6.94 15.19 -6.97
CA PRO A 85 -6.13 14.06 -7.39
C PRO A 85 -6.61 13.50 -8.74
N LEU A 86 -5.68 12.95 -9.51
CA LEU A 86 -5.95 12.12 -10.68
C LEU A 86 -5.38 10.74 -10.44
N CYS A 87 -6.24 9.73 -10.37
CA CYS A 87 -5.81 8.34 -10.31
C CYS A 87 -5.84 7.72 -11.70
N MET A 88 -4.67 7.39 -12.25
CA MET A 88 -4.56 6.69 -13.53
C MET A 88 -4.36 5.19 -13.28
N ARG A 89 -5.36 4.39 -13.66
CA ARG A 89 -5.23 2.93 -13.67
C ARG A 89 -4.59 2.52 -14.98
N ILE A 90 -3.34 2.07 -14.92
CA ILE A 90 -2.67 1.50 -16.09
C ILE A 90 -3.32 0.12 -16.32
N ARG A 91 -4.20 0.04 -17.31
CA ARG A 91 -4.67 -1.25 -17.83
C ARG A 91 -3.49 -1.87 -18.56
N THR A 92 -2.88 -2.89 -17.98
CA THR A 92 -2.05 -3.82 -18.74
C THR A 92 -2.98 -4.49 -19.76
N SER A 93 -2.74 -4.23 -21.05
CA SER A 93 -3.43 -4.92 -22.14
C SER A 93 -3.34 -6.42 -21.90
N PRO A 94 -4.45 -7.19 -22.03
CA PRO A 94 -4.30 -8.62 -22.17
C PRO A 94 -3.61 -8.84 -23.52
N ARG A 95 -2.43 -9.45 -23.49
CA ARG A 95 -1.84 -10.13 -24.64
C ARG A 95 -1.67 -11.58 -24.23
#